data_AF-A0A7V6PXG4-F1
#
_entry.id   AF-A0A7V6PXG4-F1
#
_cell.length_a   1.000
_cell.length_b   1.000
_cell.length_c   1.000
_cell.angle_alpha   90.00
_cell.angle_beta   90.00
_cell.angle_gamma   90.00
#
_symmetry.space_group_name_H-M   'P 1'
#
loop_
_entity.id
_entity.type
_entity.pdbx_description
1 polymer ?
#
loop_
_entity_poly.entity_id
_entity_poly.type
_entity_poly.pdbx_seq_one_letter_code
_entity_poly.pdbx_strand_id
1 'polypeptide(L)'
;MKRKEDGNKNGKRLKEEWFSFMDAAVQEKKTSATSTTSTTAQVTEKQKRIEQKSASSLADAIDIGWLDLSKAEFYVTPGGFTGLRYDGKDYNRIILRRALPIKHPDEYISVADKDNKEIGMIRSLLELSEEQRKIVQAELDKRYYCPTVYEVKSVKDKLGYVYFELIIGRDGVKYKKNCAVKDVSKNIRMLDDDKLAIFDVDGNRYIVESLSKLDKKSLKRLEPYLF
;
A
#
# COMPACT_ATOMS: atom_id res chain seq x y z
N MET A 1 70.72 -85.53 7.39
CA MET A 1 69.67 -85.41 6.35
C MET A 1 68.84 -84.16 6.65
N LYS A 2 68.70 -83.23 5.70
CA LYS A 2 68.10 -81.88 5.79
C LYS A 2 66.56 -81.89 5.72
N ARG A 3 65.91 -80.89 6.37
CA ARG A 3 64.70 -80.10 5.97
C ARG A 3 64.26 -79.26 7.21
N LYS A 4 64.39 -77.91 7.32
CA LYS A 4 63.76 -76.74 6.64
C LYS A 4 62.24 -76.84 6.50
N GLU A 5 61.47 -76.12 7.33
CA GLU A 5 61.02 -74.71 7.25
C GLU A 5 59.89 -74.48 6.23
N ASP A 6 58.71 -74.06 6.74
CA ASP A 6 57.69 -73.17 6.15
C ASP A 6 56.45 -73.24 7.09
N GLY A 7 55.73 -72.19 7.51
CA GLY A 7 55.77 -70.76 7.27
C GLY A 7 54.57 -70.13 8.00
N ASN A 8 54.82 -69.29 9.00
CA ASN A 8 53.80 -68.52 9.72
C ASN A 8 53.51 -67.21 8.97
N LYS A 9 52.56 -67.22 8.02
CA LYS A 9 52.21 -66.05 7.19
C LYS A 9 50.78 -65.52 7.35
N ASN A 10 49.97 -66.06 8.26
CA ASN A 10 48.56 -65.62 8.39
C ASN A 10 48.28 -64.59 9.51
N GLY A 11 49.21 -64.36 10.45
CA GLY A 11 48.99 -63.43 11.57
C GLY A 11 49.34 -61.97 11.29
N LYS A 12 50.21 -61.66 10.32
CA LYS A 12 50.66 -60.29 10.01
C LYS A 12 49.69 -59.52 9.11
N ARG A 13 49.08 -60.21 8.14
CA ARG A 13 48.19 -59.59 7.15
C ARG A 13 46.88 -59.04 7.75
N LEU A 14 46.34 -59.71 8.78
CA LEU A 14 45.14 -59.25 9.48
C LEU A 14 45.36 -58.03 10.38
N LYS A 15 46.59 -57.80 10.89
CA LYS A 15 46.91 -56.59 11.65
C LYS A 15 47.15 -55.39 10.72
N GLU A 16 47.81 -55.58 9.59
CA GLU A 16 48.05 -54.51 8.61
C GLU A 16 46.75 -54.02 7.95
N GLU A 17 45.80 -54.92 7.67
CA GLU A 17 44.47 -54.55 7.15
C GLU A 17 43.61 -53.81 8.19
N TRP A 18 43.72 -54.15 9.48
CA TRP A 18 43.03 -53.43 10.56
C TRP A 18 43.59 -52.02 10.83
N PHE A 19 44.92 -51.84 10.78
CA PHE A 19 45.53 -50.51 10.93
C PHE A 19 45.21 -49.60 9.73
N SER A 20 45.20 -50.13 8.50
CA SER A 20 44.79 -49.39 7.30
C SER A 20 43.32 -48.96 7.34
N PHE A 21 42.43 -49.81 7.86
CA PHE A 21 41.01 -49.48 8.07
C PHE A 21 40.82 -48.39 9.13
N MET A 22 41.62 -48.38 10.20
CA MET A 22 41.56 -47.34 11.23
C MET A 22 42.08 -45.98 10.71
N ASP A 23 43.14 -45.96 9.90
CA ASP A 23 43.66 -44.71 9.32
C ASP A 23 42.71 -44.12 8.26
N ALA A 24 42.05 -44.97 7.46
CA ALA A 24 41.00 -44.54 6.53
C ALA A 24 39.78 -43.95 7.26
N ALA A 25 39.34 -44.57 8.36
CA ALA A 25 38.23 -44.08 9.17
C ALA A 25 38.56 -42.78 9.94
N VAL A 26 39.84 -42.55 10.27
CA VAL A 26 40.31 -41.28 10.88
C VAL A 26 40.43 -40.17 9.83
N GLN A 27 40.81 -40.49 8.59
CA GLN A 27 40.81 -39.55 7.46
C GLN A 27 39.39 -39.13 7.04
N GLU A 28 38.42 -40.05 6.97
CA GLU A 28 37.00 -39.74 6.71
C GLU A 28 36.34 -38.89 7.81
N LYS A 29 36.73 -39.08 9.08
CA LYS A 29 36.27 -38.22 10.17
C LYS A 29 36.87 -36.80 10.12
N LYS A 30 38.09 -36.63 9.61
CA LYS A 30 38.72 -35.30 9.45
C LYS A 30 38.17 -34.55 8.23
N THR A 31 37.85 -35.23 7.13
CA THR A 31 37.23 -34.59 5.95
C THR A 31 35.76 -34.22 6.17
N SER A 32 35.00 -35.03 6.92
CA SER A 32 33.61 -34.68 7.29
C SER A 32 33.53 -33.57 8.34
N ALA A 33 34.46 -33.49 9.31
CA ALA A 33 34.49 -32.40 10.28
C ALA A 33 34.81 -31.03 9.63
N THR A 34 35.67 -31.01 8.60
CA THR A 34 36.08 -29.76 7.93
C THR A 34 35.00 -29.23 6.96
N SER A 35 34.21 -30.11 6.33
CA SER A 35 33.06 -29.72 5.49
C SER A 35 31.81 -29.37 6.30
N THR A 36 31.60 -30.01 7.45
CA THR A 36 30.44 -29.71 8.31
C THR A 36 30.59 -28.34 8.99
N THR A 37 31.80 -27.96 9.40
CA THR A 37 32.03 -26.67 10.10
C THR A 37 31.82 -25.45 9.19
N SER A 38 32.16 -25.54 7.90
CA SER A 38 31.97 -24.44 6.94
C SER A 38 30.50 -24.27 6.53
N THR A 39 29.75 -25.37 6.42
CA THR A 39 28.30 -25.31 6.11
C THR A 39 27.49 -24.79 7.30
N THR A 40 27.78 -25.20 8.53
CA THR A 40 27.06 -24.69 9.72
C THR A 40 27.31 -23.20 9.92
N ALA A 41 28.55 -22.72 9.76
CA ALA A 41 28.88 -21.30 9.86
C ALA A 41 28.17 -20.44 8.80
N GLN A 42 28.10 -20.91 7.55
CA GLN A 42 27.41 -20.20 6.47
C GLN A 42 25.88 -20.18 6.65
N VAL A 43 25.30 -21.24 7.21
CA VAL A 43 23.86 -21.30 7.52
C VAL A 43 23.52 -20.35 8.68
N THR A 44 24.36 -20.31 9.73
CA THR A 44 24.17 -19.36 10.85
C THR A 44 24.35 -17.91 10.42
N GLU A 45 25.29 -17.59 9.54
CA GLU A 45 25.50 -16.23 9.03
C GLU A 45 24.31 -15.78 8.16
N LYS A 46 23.77 -16.69 7.34
CA LYS A 46 22.59 -16.42 6.49
C LYS A 46 21.33 -16.25 7.34
N GLN A 47 21.14 -17.05 8.38
CA GLN A 47 20.04 -16.90 9.33
C GLN A 47 20.15 -15.59 10.12
N LYS A 48 21.34 -15.24 10.62
CA LYS A 48 21.59 -13.93 11.26
C LYS A 48 21.24 -12.76 10.34
N ARG A 49 21.61 -12.85 9.05
CA ARG A 49 21.29 -11.80 8.06
C ARG A 49 19.79 -11.69 7.78
N ILE A 50 19.08 -12.81 7.76
CA ILE A 50 17.62 -12.84 7.57
C ILE A 50 16.92 -12.29 8.82
N GLU A 51 17.35 -12.70 10.01
CA GLU A 51 16.83 -12.22 11.28
C GLU A 51 17.09 -10.72 11.47
N GLN A 52 18.31 -10.24 11.21
CA GLN A 52 18.64 -8.80 11.25
C GLN A 52 17.82 -7.99 10.25
N LYS A 53 17.62 -8.51 9.04
CA LYS A 53 16.80 -7.85 8.02
C LYS A 53 15.30 -7.89 8.35
N SER A 54 14.84 -8.95 9.01
CA SER A 54 13.46 -9.06 9.50
C SER A 54 13.21 -8.14 10.70
N ALA A 55 14.17 -8.06 11.63
CA ALA A 55 14.11 -7.20 12.80
C ALA A 55 14.25 -5.73 12.41
N SER A 56 15.09 -5.38 11.42
CA SER A 56 15.09 -4.03 10.85
C SER A 56 13.77 -3.74 10.16
N SER A 57 13.21 -4.68 9.38
CA SER A 57 11.91 -4.47 8.73
C SER A 57 10.75 -4.34 9.70
N LEU A 58 10.84 -4.97 10.88
CA LEU A 58 9.85 -4.86 11.94
C LEU A 58 10.04 -3.55 12.72
N ALA A 59 11.28 -3.17 13.03
CA ALA A 59 11.60 -1.87 13.64
C ALA A 59 11.19 -0.70 12.73
N ASP A 60 11.43 -0.80 11.42
CA ASP A 60 10.97 0.15 10.40
C ASP A 60 9.43 0.19 10.29
N ALA A 61 8.72 -0.82 10.80
CA ALA A 61 7.26 -0.92 10.79
C ALA A 61 6.60 -0.51 12.12
N ILE A 62 7.39 -0.30 13.19
CA ILE A 62 6.86 -0.09 14.56
C ILE A 62 6.65 1.39 14.90
N ASP A 63 7.24 2.33 14.17
CA ASP A 63 6.98 3.76 14.37
C ASP A 63 6.86 4.49 13.03
N ILE A 64 5.70 4.34 12.38
CA ILE A 64 5.39 5.11 11.18
C ILE A 64 5.28 6.61 11.52
N GLY A 65 4.98 6.95 12.78
CA GLY A 65 5.24 8.24 13.37
C GLY A 65 4.63 9.46 12.66
N TRP A 66 5.08 10.63 13.11
CA TRP A 66 4.83 11.89 12.42
C TRP A 66 5.93 12.14 11.41
N LEU A 67 5.58 12.63 10.22
CA LEU A 67 6.57 13.08 9.26
C LEU A 67 7.29 14.33 9.80
N ASP A 68 8.62 14.33 9.72
CA ASP A 68 9.39 15.56 9.86
C ASP A 68 9.21 16.38 8.57
N LEU A 69 8.31 17.36 8.61
CA LEU A 69 7.96 18.17 7.44
C LEU A 69 9.13 19.00 6.90
N SER A 70 10.20 19.21 7.69
CA SER A 70 11.42 19.87 7.20
C SER A 70 12.19 19.02 6.19
N LYS A 71 11.96 17.70 6.18
CA LYS A 71 12.54 16.73 5.26
C LYS A 71 11.59 16.32 4.14
N ALA A 72 10.38 16.86 4.12
CA ALA A 72 9.33 16.48 3.17
C ALA A 72 9.19 17.50 2.04
N GLU A 73 9.31 17.03 0.80
CA GLU A 73 9.02 17.82 -0.40
C GLU A 73 7.97 17.07 -1.24
N PHE A 74 6.72 17.56 -1.18
CA PHE A 74 5.64 17.15 -2.05
C PHE A 74 5.77 17.84 -3.41
N TYR A 75 5.46 17.08 -4.46
CA TYR A 75 5.55 17.57 -5.85
C TYR A 75 4.52 16.87 -6.75
N VAL A 76 4.27 17.44 -7.92
CA VAL A 76 3.41 16.84 -8.95
C VAL A 76 4.29 16.26 -10.05
N THR A 77 4.16 14.96 -10.30
CA THR A 77 4.87 14.27 -11.38
C THR A 77 4.36 14.72 -12.77
N PRO A 78 5.14 14.49 -13.85
CA PRO A 78 4.66 14.72 -15.21
C PRO A 78 3.37 13.96 -15.57
N GLY A 79 3.12 12.82 -14.90
CA GLY A 79 1.89 12.03 -15.06
C GLY A 79 0.70 12.51 -14.23
N GLY A 80 0.83 13.61 -13.48
CA GLY A 80 -0.25 14.19 -12.68
C GLY A 80 -0.47 13.54 -11.31
N PHE A 81 0.35 12.56 -10.93
CA PHE A 81 0.36 12.00 -9.58
C PHE A 81 1.10 12.90 -8.61
N THR A 82 0.66 12.90 -7.36
CA THR A 82 1.37 13.52 -6.25
C THR A 82 2.48 12.59 -5.76
N GLY A 83 3.70 13.10 -5.70
CA GLY A 83 4.89 12.43 -5.16
C GLY A 83 5.40 13.11 -3.89
N LEU A 84 6.33 12.43 -3.21
CA LEU A 84 6.99 12.92 -2.01
C LEU A 84 8.47 12.52 -2.05
N ARG A 85 9.37 13.48 -1.86
CA ARG A 85 10.74 13.21 -1.45
C ARG A 85 10.82 13.34 0.06
N TYR A 86 11.25 12.28 0.73
CA TYR A 86 11.33 12.25 2.19
C TYR A 86 12.53 11.43 2.64
N ASP A 87 13.36 12.03 3.51
CA ASP A 87 14.53 11.40 4.16
C ASP A 87 15.44 10.65 3.16
N GLY A 88 15.73 11.30 2.03
CA GLY A 88 16.61 10.76 0.98
C GLY A 88 15.96 9.73 0.04
N LYS A 89 14.66 9.44 0.19
CA LYS A 89 13.91 8.54 -0.67
C LYS A 89 12.88 9.30 -1.50
N ASP A 90 12.75 8.93 -2.78
CA ASP A 90 11.76 9.49 -3.69
C ASP A 90 10.58 8.51 -3.88
N TYR A 91 9.40 8.95 -3.47
CA TYR A 91 8.12 8.29 -3.67
C TYR A 91 7.38 8.98 -4.82
N ASN A 92 7.55 8.50 -6.04
CA ASN A 92 6.93 9.08 -7.24
C ASN A 92 5.39 8.98 -7.28
N ARG A 93 4.78 8.27 -6.34
CA ARG A 93 3.34 8.23 -6.13
C ARG A 93 3.05 7.91 -4.68
N ILE A 94 2.36 8.84 -4.02
CA ILE A 94 1.85 8.66 -2.66
C ILE A 94 0.32 8.65 -2.64
N ILE A 95 -0.23 8.17 -1.55
CA ILE A 95 -1.65 8.16 -1.23
C ILE A 95 -1.83 8.95 0.05
N LEU A 96 -2.65 10.00 0.00
CA LEU A 96 -3.01 10.83 1.15
C LEU A 96 -4.40 10.47 1.65
N ARG A 97 -4.56 10.33 2.97
CA ARG A 97 -5.86 10.00 3.60
C ARG A 97 -6.07 10.79 4.88
N ARG A 98 -7.25 11.41 5.02
CA ARG A 98 -7.74 11.96 6.28
C ARG A 98 -8.07 10.83 7.25
N ALA A 99 -7.42 10.78 8.40
CA ALA A 99 -7.79 9.86 9.48
C ALA A 99 -9.09 10.29 10.17
N LEU A 100 -9.32 11.61 10.29
CA LEU A 100 -10.50 12.20 10.94
C LEU A 100 -11.28 13.16 10.00
N PRO A 101 -11.84 12.65 8.88
CA PRO A 101 -12.34 13.49 7.78
C PRO A 101 -13.49 14.45 8.13
N ILE A 102 -14.24 14.18 9.20
CA ILE A 102 -15.38 15.01 9.63
C ILE A 102 -14.95 16.01 10.71
N LYS A 103 -14.25 15.55 11.75
CA LYS A 103 -13.90 16.37 12.92
C LYS A 103 -12.69 17.27 12.66
N HIS A 104 -11.68 16.74 11.97
CA HIS A 104 -10.42 17.43 11.71
C HIS A 104 -9.99 17.21 10.25
N PRO A 105 -10.66 17.85 9.28
CA PRO A 105 -10.43 17.60 7.85
C PRO A 105 -9.03 17.99 7.38
N ASP A 106 -8.35 18.90 8.08
CA ASP A 106 -7.03 19.42 7.71
C ASP A 106 -5.93 18.93 8.67
N GLU A 107 -6.23 17.93 9.50
CA GLU A 107 -5.30 17.32 10.45
C GLU A 107 -5.29 15.80 10.31
N TYR A 108 -4.24 15.16 10.82
CA TYR A 108 -4.09 13.70 10.83
C TYR A 108 -4.18 13.10 9.42
N ILE A 109 -3.30 13.56 8.53
CA ILE A 109 -3.25 13.10 7.14
C ILE A 109 -2.21 11.99 7.01
N SER A 110 -2.67 10.75 6.89
CA SER A 110 -1.80 9.59 6.63
C SER A 110 -1.21 9.69 5.22
N VAL A 111 0.08 9.38 5.11
CA VAL A 111 0.86 9.35 3.89
C VAL A 111 1.36 7.94 3.68
N ALA A 112 0.95 7.31 2.58
CA ALA A 112 1.40 5.97 2.21
C ALA A 112 1.99 5.97 0.79
N ASP A 113 2.83 4.99 0.49
CA ASP A 113 3.29 4.76 -0.87
C ASP A 113 2.20 4.12 -1.75
N LYS A 114 2.54 3.89 -3.02
CA LYS A 114 1.65 3.26 -4.00
C LYS A 114 1.16 1.86 -3.61
N ASP A 115 1.90 1.15 -2.76
CA ASP A 115 1.61 -0.22 -2.31
C ASP A 115 0.86 -0.21 -0.96
N ASN A 116 0.40 0.97 -0.51
CA ASN A 116 -0.23 1.22 0.79
C ASN A 116 0.69 0.99 2.00
N LYS A 117 2.02 0.92 1.81
CA LYS A 117 2.93 0.94 2.95
C LYS A 117 2.97 2.36 3.49
N GLU A 118 2.61 2.51 4.75
CA GLU A 118 2.56 3.81 5.38
C GLU A 118 3.99 4.37 5.60
N ILE A 119 4.16 5.65 5.28
CA ILE A 119 5.41 6.40 5.34
C ILE A 119 5.42 7.28 6.61
N GLY A 120 4.27 7.84 6.97
CA GLY A 120 4.08 8.65 8.16
C GLY A 120 2.79 9.45 8.11
N MET A 121 2.56 10.27 9.13
CA MET A 121 1.37 11.13 9.21
C MET A 121 1.76 12.61 9.30
N ILE A 122 0.97 13.47 8.65
CA ILE A 122 1.04 14.93 8.81
C ILE A 122 0.08 15.31 9.94
N ARG A 123 0.56 16.02 10.95
CA ARG A 123 -0.26 16.47 12.09
C ARG A 123 -1.28 17.51 11.65
N SER A 124 -0.84 18.58 10.98
CA SER A 124 -1.70 19.62 10.46
C SER A 124 -1.19 20.12 9.11
N LEU A 125 -2.10 20.34 8.15
CA LEU A 125 -1.76 20.97 6.88
C LEU A 125 -1.23 22.39 7.05
N LEU A 126 -1.49 23.04 8.19
CA LEU A 126 -0.96 24.37 8.51
C LEU A 126 0.54 24.38 8.83
N GLU A 127 1.14 23.22 9.13
CA GLU A 127 2.58 23.08 9.37
C GLU A 127 3.39 23.03 8.06
N LEU A 128 2.72 22.85 6.92
CA LEU A 128 3.33 22.93 5.58
C LEU A 128 3.48 24.38 5.14
N SER A 129 4.51 24.65 4.33
CA SER A 129 4.58 25.91 3.58
C SER A 129 3.37 26.05 2.64
N GLU A 130 3.04 27.28 2.24
CA GLU A 130 1.85 27.53 1.42
C GLU A 130 1.87 26.73 0.10
N GLU A 131 3.03 26.64 -0.55
CA GLU A 131 3.22 25.88 -1.80
C GLU A 131 3.01 24.38 -1.59
N GLN A 132 3.61 23.83 -0.53
CA GLN A 132 3.50 22.41 -0.19
C GLN A 132 2.06 22.05 0.21
N ARG A 133 1.42 22.90 1.01
CA ARG A 133 0.02 22.78 1.41
C ARG A 133 -0.91 22.75 0.19
N LYS A 134 -0.68 23.59 -0.83
CA LYS A 134 -1.50 23.61 -2.05
C LYS A 134 -1.45 22.26 -2.78
N ILE A 135 -0.29 21.64 -2.87
CA ILE A 135 -0.13 20.33 -3.54
C ILE A 135 -0.88 19.24 -2.77
N VAL A 136 -0.66 19.17 -1.46
CA VAL A 136 -1.31 18.18 -0.57
C VAL A 136 -2.84 18.37 -0.58
N GLN A 137 -3.30 19.62 -0.47
CA GLN A 137 -4.73 19.95 -0.50
C GLN A 137 -5.37 19.57 -1.84
N ALA A 138 -4.71 19.83 -2.97
CA ALA A 138 -5.23 19.46 -4.28
C ALA A 138 -5.38 17.94 -4.45
N GLU A 139 -4.47 17.14 -3.91
CA GLU A 139 -4.59 15.68 -3.91
C GLU A 139 -5.74 15.20 -3.01
N LEU A 140 -5.87 15.76 -1.81
CA LEU A 140 -6.98 15.48 -0.91
C LEU A 140 -8.32 15.88 -1.54
N ASP A 141 -8.39 17.02 -2.22
CA ASP A 141 -9.60 17.49 -2.88
C ASP A 141 -10.01 16.61 -4.07
N LYS A 142 -9.06 16.01 -4.79
CA LYS A 142 -9.36 14.99 -5.80
C LYS A 142 -9.92 13.72 -5.14
N ARG A 143 -9.29 13.26 -4.05
CA ARG A 143 -9.69 12.01 -3.36
C ARG A 143 -11.03 12.12 -2.66
N TYR A 144 -11.29 13.26 -2.03
CA TYR A 144 -12.51 13.54 -1.28
C TYR A 144 -13.45 14.46 -2.07
N TYR A 145 -13.38 14.40 -3.41
CA TYR A 145 -14.24 15.18 -4.28
C TYR A 145 -15.71 14.77 -4.08
N CYS A 146 -16.42 15.56 -3.28
CA CYS A 146 -17.79 15.30 -2.87
C CYS A 146 -18.65 16.56 -2.95
N PRO A 147 -18.81 17.18 -4.14
CA PRO A 147 -19.55 18.43 -4.26
C PRO A 147 -21.05 18.23 -4.03
N THR A 148 -21.70 19.27 -3.52
CA THR A 148 -23.16 19.31 -3.34
C THR A 148 -23.85 19.53 -4.68
N VAL A 149 -24.89 18.76 -4.96
CA VAL A 149 -25.80 18.95 -6.10
C VAL A 149 -26.89 19.93 -5.69
N TYR A 150 -26.96 21.05 -6.39
CA TYR A 150 -27.97 22.09 -6.18
C TYR A 150 -29.12 22.02 -7.19
N GLU A 151 -28.84 21.50 -8.39
CA GLU A 151 -29.84 21.36 -9.45
C GLU A 151 -29.46 20.21 -10.39
N VAL A 152 -30.46 19.47 -10.86
CA VAL A 152 -30.32 18.47 -11.92
C VAL A 152 -30.91 19.06 -13.21
N LYS A 153 -30.05 19.54 -14.12
CA LYS A 153 -30.47 20.20 -15.37
C LYS A 153 -31.05 19.22 -16.38
N SER A 154 -30.44 18.05 -16.52
CA SER A 154 -30.93 17.01 -17.43
C SER A 154 -30.47 15.62 -17.00
N VAL A 155 -31.24 14.61 -17.40
CA VAL A 155 -30.94 13.20 -17.23
C VAL A 155 -31.21 12.51 -18.55
N LYS A 156 -30.25 11.76 -19.07
CA LYS A 156 -30.35 11.06 -20.37
C LYS A 156 -29.84 9.64 -20.25
N ASP A 157 -30.69 8.67 -20.54
CA ASP A 157 -30.28 7.27 -20.65
C ASP A 157 -29.73 7.00 -22.06
N LYS A 158 -28.53 6.43 -22.15
CA LYS A 158 -27.93 6.01 -23.41
C LYS A 158 -26.94 4.88 -23.18
N LEU A 159 -27.11 3.77 -23.90
CA LEU A 159 -26.18 2.63 -23.93
C LEU A 159 -25.88 2.02 -22.53
N GLY A 160 -26.89 1.98 -21.65
CA GLY A 160 -26.74 1.43 -20.30
C GLY A 160 -26.05 2.37 -19.30
N TYR A 161 -25.89 3.64 -19.67
CA TYR A 161 -25.44 4.72 -18.79
C TYR A 161 -26.53 5.77 -18.66
N VAL A 162 -26.63 6.36 -17.48
CA VAL A 162 -27.43 7.55 -17.22
C VAL A 162 -26.50 8.75 -17.09
N TYR A 163 -26.62 9.67 -18.03
CA TYR A 163 -25.85 10.90 -18.07
C TYR A 163 -26.62 12.01 -17.38
N PHE A 164 -26.01 12.57 -16.34
CA PHE A 164 -26.53 13.71 -15.62
C PHE A 164 -25.80 14.98 -16.06
N GLU A 165 -26.58 16.05 -16.21
CA GLU A 165 -26.07 17.42 -16.21
C GLU A 165 -26.48 18.07 -14.88
N LEU A 166 -25.51 18.40 -14.04
CA LEU A 166 -25.73 18.87 -12.68
C LEU A 166 -25.20 20.30 -12.52
N ILE A 167 -25.87 21.10 -11.71
CA ILE A 167 -25.26 22.27 -11.06
C ILE A 167 -24.77 21.82 -9.71
N ILE A 168 -23.46 21.78 -9.56
CA ILE A 168 -22.79 21.34 -8.34
C ILE A 168 -22.00 22.50 -7.74
N GLY A 169 -21.64 22.38 -6.47
CA GLY A 169 -20.79 23.37 -5.85
C GLY A 169 -20.12 22.88 -4.59
N ARG A 170 -19.08 23.62 -4.21
CA ARG A 170 -18.32 23.46 -2.98
C ARG A 170 -17.88 24.86 -2.55
N ASP A 171 -17.87 25.13 -1.26
CA ASP A 171 -17.38 26.39 -0.69
C ASP A 171 -18.03 27.65 -1.31
N GLY A 172 -19.34 27.59 -1.56
CA GLY A 172 -20.15 28.69 -2.10
C GLY A 172 -20.04 28.91 -3.62
N VAL A 173 -19.11 28.24 -4.31
CA VAL A 173 -18.96 28.34 -5.77
C VAL A 173 -19.78 27.25 -6.45
N LYS A 174 -20.60 27.64 -7.44
CA LYS A 174 -21.43 26.73 -8.24
C LYS A 174 -20.95 26.67 -9.69
N TYR A 175 -20.93 25.48 -10.27
CA TYR A 175 -20.57 25.25 -11.66
C TYR A 175 -21.33 24.04 -12.24
N LYS A 176 -21.38 24.00 -13.57
CA LYS A 176 -22.02 22.91 -14.31
C LYS A 176 -21.05 21.74 -14.46
N LYS A 177 -21.52 20.53 -14.20
CA LYS A 177 -20.75 19.28 -14.34
C LYS A 177 -21.60 18.22 -15.02
N ASN A 178 -20.98 17.49 -15.95
CA ASN A 178 -21.56 16.28 -16.52
C ASN A 178 -20.95 15.07 -15.82
N CYS A 179 -21.77 14.09 -15.47
CA CYS A 179 -21.30 12.80 -14.96
C CYS A 179 -22.10 11.66 -15.58
N ALA A 180 -21.45 10.51 -15.72
CA ALA A 180 -22.06 9.30 -16.27
C ALA A 180 -22.16 8.25 -15.17
N VAL A 181 -23.35 7.71 -14.96
CA VAL A 181 -23.64 6.70 -13.95
C VAL A 181 -23.98 5.38 -14.65
N LYS A 182 -23.32 4.30 -14.24
CA LYS A 182 -23.68 2.93 -14.65
C LYS A 182 -24.37 2.22 -13.48
N ASP A 183 -25.19 1.21 -13.72
CA ASP A 183 -25.85 0.43 -12.68
C ASP A 183 -26.53 1.31 -11.62
N VAL A 184 -27.47 2.15 -12.04
CA VAL A 184 -28.07 3.21 -11.20
C VAL A 184 -28.59 2.71 -9.85
N SER A 185 -29.11 1.48 -9.78
CA SER A 185 -29.57 0.87 -8.52
C SER A 185 -28.46 0.64 -7.49
N LYS A 186 -27.20 0.57 -7.95
CA LYS A 186 -26.02 0.44 -7.10
C LYS A 186 -25.34 1.76 -6.81
N ASN A 187 -25.39 2.69 -7.77
CA ASN A 187 -24.59 3.92 -7.78
C ASN A 187 -25.40 5.20 -7.55
N ILE A 188 -26.72 5.10 -7.37
CA ILE A 188 -27.57 6.17 -6.82
C ILE A 188 -28.15 5.61 -5.54
N ARG A 189 -27.88 6.25 -4.40
CA ARG A 189 -28.18 5.70 -3.08
C ARG A 189 -28.72 6.77 -2.16
N MET A 190 -29.83 6.48 -1.49
CA MET A 190 -30.26 7.24 -0.32
C MET A 190 -29.23 7.03 0.79
N LEU A 191 -28.77 8.13 1.38
CA LEU A 191 -27.93 8.11 2.59
C LEU A 191 -28.79 8.19 3.86
N ASP A 192 -29.93 8.87 3.76
CA ASP A 192 -31.02 8.94 4.72
C ASP A 192 -32.32 9.28 3.96
N ASP A 193 -33.40 9.64 4.65
CA ASP A 193 -34.72 9.92 4.03
C ASP A 193 -34.75 11.15 3.11
N ASP A 194 -33.82 12.10 3.25
CA ASP A 194 -33.80 13.36 2.48
C ASP A 194 -32.46 13.58 1.74
N LYS A 195 -31.46 12.72 1.94
CA LYS A 195 -30.12 12.87 1.36
C LYS A 195 -29.82 11.77 0.35
N LEU A 196 -29.34 12.16 -0.82
CA LEU A 196 -29.00 11.25 -1.92
C LEU A 196 -27.53 11.37 -2.32
N ALA A 197 -26.87 10.25 -2.56
CA ALA A 197 -25.54 10.18 -3.16
C ALA A 197 -25.59 9.58 -4.57
N ILE A 198 -24.87 10.21 -5.50
CA ILE A 198 -24.67 9.75 -6.88
C ILE A 198 -23.19 9.46 -7.07
N PHE A 199 -22.87 8.25 -7.54
CA PHE A 199 -21.51 7.79 -7.82
C PHE A 199 -21.36 7.64 -9.34
N ASP A 200 -20.39 8.33 -9.94
CA ASP A 200 -20.12 8.21 -11.38
C ASP A 200 -19.08 7.12 -11.70
N VAL A 201 -18.91 6.85 -12.99
CA VAL A 201 -17.95 5.85 -13.50
C VAL A 201 -16.49 6.19 -13.22
N ASP A 202 -16.20 7.47 -12.95
CA ASP A 202 -14.85 7.96 -12.62
C ASP A 202 -14.58 7.87 -11.10
N GLY A 203 -15.57 7.45 -10.31
CA GLY A 203 -15.48 7.31 -8.86
C GLY A 203 -15.77 8.60 -8.09
N ASN A 204 -16.23 9.67 -8.76
CA ASN A 204 -16.65 10.89 -8.10
C ASN A 204 -17.99 10.67 -7.38
N ARG A 205 -18.18 11.39 -6.27
CA ARG A 205 -19.39 11.33 -5.47
C ARG A 205 -20.08 12.68 -5.47
N TYR A 206 -21.36 12.73 -5.80
CA TYR A 206 -22.15 13.97 -5.77
C TYR A 206 -23.26 13.81 -4.74
N ILE A 207 -23.44 14.80 -3.86
CA ILE A 207 -24.40 14.71 -2.75
C ILE A 207 -25.53 15.71 -2.94
N VAL A 208 -26.76 15.22 -3.01
CA VAL A 208 -27.94 16.05 -2.77
C VAL A 208 -28.13 16.09 -1.25
N GLU A 209 -27.84 17.23 -0.63
CA GLU A 209 -27.93 17.38 0.84
C GLU A 209 -29.37 17.32 1.36
N SER A 210 -30.34 17.68 0.54
CA SER A 210 -31.76 17.70 0.89
C SER A 210 -32.62 17.68 -0.39
N LEU A 211 -33.30 16.57 -0.63
CA LEU A 211 -34.23 16.37 -1.75
C LEU A 211 -35.42 17.32 -1.66
N SER A 212 -35.91 17.55 -0.44
CA SER A 212 -37.01 18.48 -0.15
C SER A 212 -36.69 19.94 -0.50
N LYS A 213 -35.40 20.32 -0.51
CA LYS A 213 -34.93 21.67 -0.91
C LYS A 213 -34.63 21.79 -2.41
N LEU A 214 -34.65 20.70 -3.17
CA LEU A 214 -34.48 20.78 -4.62
C LEU A 214 -35.70 21.43 -5.29
N ASP A 215 -35.47 22.09 -6.42
CA ASP A 215 -36.58 22.54 -7.25
C ASP A 215 -37.37 21.35 -7.81
N LYS A 216 -38.67 21.56 -8.07
CA LYS A 216 -39.58 20.52 -8.53
C LYS A 216 -39.10 19.80 -9.80
N LYS A 217 -38.37 20.48 -10.71
CA LYS A 217 -37.87 19.84 -11.94
C LYS A 217 -36.70 18.93 -11.63
N SER A 218 -35.81 19.33 -10.75
CA SER A 218 -34.71 18.49 -10.29
C SER A 218 -35.21 17.25 -9.56
N LEU A 219 -36.15 17.42 -8.62
CA LEU A 219 -36.74 16.29 -7.89
C LEU A 219 -37.42 15.30 -8.85
N LYS A 220 -38.26 15.79 -9.77
CA LYS A 220 -38.93 14.95 -10.78
C LYS A 220 -37.97 14.15 -11.66
N ARG A 221 -36.78 14.69 -11.93
CA ARG A 221 -35.73 13.99 -12.67
C ARG A 221 -35.04 12.91 -11.86
N LEU A 222 -35.01 13.05 -10.53
CA LEU A 222 -34.41 12.09 -9.61
C LEU A 222 -35.39 11.00 -9.16
N GLU A 223 -36.70 11.26 -9.15
CA GLU A 223 -37.76 10.33 -8.73
C GLU A 223 -37.58 8.87 -9.23
N PRO A 224 -37.24 8.61 -10.51
CA PRO A 224 -37.05 7.23 -10.99
C PRO A 224 -35.89 6.47 -10.33
N TYR A 225 -35.03 7.17 -9.58
CA TYR A 225 -33.82 6.66 -8.96
C TYR A 225 -33.88 6.65 -7.42
N LEU A 226 -35.03 7.00 -6.83
CA LEU A 226 -35.26 6.98 -5.38
C LEU A 226 -35.86 5.63 -4.98
N PHE A 227 -34.99 4.63 -4.84
CA PHE A 227 -35.34 3.25 -4.43
C PHE A 227 -34.68 2.85 -3.11
#